data_AF-A0AB33XSX6-F1
#
_entry.id   AF-A0AB33XSX6-F1
#
_cell.length_a   1.000
_cell.length_b   1.000
_cell.length_c   1.000
_cell.angle_alpha   90.00
_cell.angle_beta   90.00
_cell.angle_gamma   90.00
#
_symmetry.space_group_name_H-M   'P 1'
#
loop_
_entity.id
_entity.type
_entity.pdbx_description
1 polymer ?
#
loop_
_entity_poly.entity_id
_entity_poly.type
_entity_poly.pdbx_seq_one_letter_code
_entity_poly.pdbx_strand_id
1 'polypeptide(L)'
;MKFKDFANKHRTLLVGVIIGVVVVFGIFRFIASQPANVLSYISPKFEGYDGYGTVDYDSSEVNKKIQTYLLAKNGISQKDIEAIMNDHVPSKFLTDVDERNKLVDAKNQLDSIKISFSKTSGLSNGDQVKLTVEATKDVPIKGGTKTFKVSGLKKPTHYTLKDVVGNAKPTFIGLDGYGAIKKNKIFDTHFIFNHEANLKNGEKVKFKLSSNYQNNQLSKGRVLSGTNSVVFKVSGLTPLASIADWTKLIDLNVAAAQSDHRTGDIFKFDIKPTATYISVADNPELKFWGDDDPYKDVPQSAKYISFATIMKITETDGNDAPTIKYQAYGYSSVPYYGGKLHTEKLDSLKDSDLLSEKSEKDVIANFKTNHSNYQKLN
;
A
#
# COMPACT_ATOMS: atom_id res chain seq x y z
N MET A 1 18.29 -66.37 -23.30
CA MET A 1 16.91 -65.83 -23.24
C MET A 1 16.98 -64.37 -23.68
N LYS A 2 16.06 -63.94 -24.55
CA LYS A 2 16.32 -62.97 -25.63
C LYS A 2 16.32 -61.51 -25.17
N PHE A 3 17.28 -60.73 -25.69
CA PHE A 3 17.41 -59.25 -25.67
C PHE A 3 16.18 -58.49 -26.24
N LYS A 4 15.13 -59.23 -26.67
CA LYS A 4 13.91 -58.70 -27.28
C LYS A 4 12.87 -58.19 -26.28
N ASP A 5 12.97 -58.57 -25.00
CA ASP A 5 11.92 -58.25 -24.01
C ASP A 5 12.21 -57.02 -23.13
N PHE A 6 13.41 -56.44 -23.20
CA PHE A 6 13.71 -55.16 -22.53
C PHE A 6 13.32 -53.94 -23.38
N ALA A 7 13.28 -54.09 -24.70
CA ALA A 7 12.98 -53.00 -25.65
C ALA A 7 11.50 -52.56 -25.66
N ASN A 8 10.58 -53.35 -25.08
CA ASN A 8 9.14 -53.06 -25.15
C ASN A 8 8.54 -52.42 -23.89
N LYS A 9 9.32 -52.26 -22.79
CA LYS A 9 8.79 -51.71 -21.52
C LYS A 9 9.12 -50.23 -21.27
N HIS A 10 9.93 -49.60 -22.12
CA HIS A 10 10.33 -48.19 -21.99
C HIS A 10 10.01 -47.31 -23.22
N ARG A 11 9.11 -47.79 -24.10
CA ARG A 11 8.75 -47.10 -25.35
C ARG A 11 7.99 -45.77 -25.16
N THR A 12 7.53 -45.46 -23.95
CA THR A 12 6.73 -44.26 -23.63
C THR A 12 7.45 -43.22 -22.75
N LEU A 13 8.76 -43.39 -22.49
CA LEU A 13 9.55 -42.45 -21.67
C LEU A 13 10.64 -41.71 -22.46
N LEU A 14 10.63 -41.80 -23.79
CA LEU A 14 11.60 -41.20 -24.72
C LEU A 14 10.90 -40.34 -25.80
N VAL A 15 10.07 -39.37 -25.39
CA VAL A 15 9.53 -38.35 -26.32
C VAL A 15 9.92 -36.91 -25.91
N GLY A 16 10.60 -36.74 -24.77
CA GLY A 16 11.31 -35.51 -24.44
C GLY A 16 12.81 -35.77 -24.50
N VAL A 17 13.57 -34.87 -25.15
CA VAL A 17 15.05 -34.70 -25.08
C VAL A 17 15.89 -35.13 -26.31
N ILE A 18 15.36 -35.72 -27.39
CA ILE A 18 16.18 -36.02 -28.60
C ILE A 18 15.64 -35.38 -29.88
N ILE A 19 15.66 -34.04 -30.00
CA ILE A 19 15.60 -33.32 -31.29
C ILE A 19 16.66 -32.19 -31.38
N GLY A 20 17.51 -32.02 -30.36
CA GLY A 20 18.42 -30.87 -30.27
C GLY A 20 19.83 -31.01 -30.87
N VAL A 21 20.26 -32.20 -31.32
CA VAL A 21 21.72 -32.43 -31.57
C VAL A 21 22.08 -32.99 -32.96
N VAL A 22 21.14 -33.32 -33.86
CA VAL A 22 21.50 -33.98 -35.14
C VAL A 22 21.10 -33.21 -36.41
N VAL A 23 21.08 -31.87 -36.40
CA VAL A 23 20.83 -31.12 -37.65
C VAL A 23 21.85 -30.03 -37.97
N VAL A 24 23.11 -30.26 -37.62
CA VAL A 24 24.24 -29.42 -38.10
C VAL A 24 24.77 -29.91 -39.45
N PHE A 25 24.64 -31.20 -39.80
CA PHE A 25 25.39 -31.76 -40.95
C PHE A 25 24.63 -31.85 -42.30
N GLY A 26 23.30 -31.94 -42.32
CA GLY A 26 22.54 -32.19 -43.57
C GLY A 26 21.88 -30.96 -44.21
N ILE A 27 21.90 -29.81 -43.54
CA ILE A 27 20.94 -28.74 -43.74
C ILE A 27 21.43 -27.68 -44.76
N PHE A 28 22.74 -27.47 -44.92
CA PHE A 28 23.26 -26.32 -45.69
C PHE A 28 23.01 -26.30 -47.20
N ARG A 29 22.82 -27.44 -47.87
CA ARG A 29 22.53 -27.44 -49.32
C ARG A 29 21.04 -27.42 -49.68
N PHE A 30 20.14 -27.75 -48.75
CA PHE A 30 18.68 -27.81 -49.04
C PHE A 30 17.89 -26.60 -48.48
N ILE A 31 18.44 -25.85 -47.51
CA ILE A 31 17.79 -24.64 -46.98
C ILE A 31 17.62 -23.52 -48.03
N ALA A 32 18.40 -23.53 -49.12
CA ALA A 32 18.49 -22.39 -50.03
C ALA A 32 17.15 -22.01 -50.73
N SER A 33 16.14 -22.88 -50.79
CA SER A 33 14.94 -22.66 -51.62
C SER A 33 13.61 -22.38 -50.91
N GLN A 34 13.50 -22.47 -49.57
CA GLN A 34 12.22 -22.26 -48.86
C GLN A 34 12.36 -21.40 -47.58
N PRO A 35 11.32 -20.61 -47.22
CA PRO A 35 11.33 -19.82 -46.00
C PRO A 35 11.32 -20.73 -44.75
N ALA A 36 12.14 -20.41 -43.75
CA ALA A 36 12.23 -21.20 -42.52
C ALA A 36 10.95 -21.08 -41.69
N ASN A 37 10.50 -22.21 -41.14
CA ASN A 37 9.32 -22.26 -40.29
C ASN A 37 9.72 -22.12 -38.81
N VAL A 38 9.67 -20.90 -38.29
CA VAL A 38 10.07 -20.60 -36.89
C VAL A 38 9.14 -21.24 -35.86
N LEU A 39 7.87 -21.49 -36.22
CA LEU A 39 6.88 -22.09 -35.32
C LEU A 39 7.25 -23.50 -34.84
N SER A 40 8.14 -24.21 -35.56
CA SER A 40 8.60 -25.54 -35.14
C SER A 40 9.67 -25.47 -34.04
N TYR A 41 10.37 -24.34 -33.90
CA TYR A 41 11.45 -24.16 -32.93
C TYR A 41 10.96 -23.62 -31.58
N ILE A 42 9.76 -23.07 -31.54
CA ILE A 42 9.19 -22.51 -30.31
C ILE A 42 8.46 -23.62 -29.55
N SER A 43 9.02 -23.98 -28.40
CA SER A 43 8.42 -24.91 -27.43
C SER A 43 8.02 -24.12 -26.18
N PRO A 44 6.74 -23.76 -26.02
CA PRO A 44 6.29 -23.00 -24.86
C PRO A 44 6.36 -23.86 -23.59
N LYS A 45 6.82 -23.24 -22.51
CA LYS A 45 6.81 -23.79 -21.15
C LYS A 45 5.68 -23.12 -20.39
N PHE A 46 4.81 -23.94 -19.79
CA PHE A 46 3.74 -23.47 -18.93
C PHE A 46 4.11 -23.74 -17.47
N GLU A 47 4.08 -22.70 -16.64
CA GLU A 47 4.50 -22.78 -15.26
C GLU A 47 3.50 -22.11 -14.31
N GLY A 48 3.60 -22.41 -13.02
CA GLY A 48 2.73 -21.87 -11.98
C GLY A 48 1.55 -22.78 -11.65
N TYR A 49 0.43 -22.15 -11.29
CA TYR A 49 -0.76 -22.82 -10.78
C TYR A 49 -1.95 -22.65 -11.72
N ASP A 50 -2.87 -23.60 -11.69
CA ASP A 50 -4.10 -23.56 -12.48
C ASP A 50 -4.92 -22.29 -12.17
N GLY A 51 -5.25 -21.51 -13.20
CA GLY A 51 -5.87 -20.17 -13.08
C GLY A 51 -4.88 -19.01 -12.90
N TYR A 52 -3.61 -19.32 -12.60
CA TYR A 52 -2.54 -18.37 -12.30
C TYR A 52 -1.24 -18.72 -13.05
N GLY A 53 -1.35 -19.51 -14.11
CA GLY A 53 -0.19 -19.99 -14.86
C GLY A 53 0.35 -18.91 -15.80
N THR A 54 1.60 -19.06 -16.18
CA THR A 54 2.29 -18.24 -17.18
C THR A 54 2.80 -19.11 -18.33
N VAL A 55 3.01 -18.48 -19.48
CA VAL A 55 3.72 -19.11 -20.60
C VAL A 55 5.01 -18.35 -20.86
N ASP A 56 6.07 -19.11 -21.05
CA ASP A 56 7.38 -18.61 -21.47
C ASP A 56 7.96 -19.51 -22.57
N TYR A 57 9.02 -19.06 -23.23
CA TYR A 57 9.77 -19.84 -24.21
C TYR A 57 11.23 -19.36 -24.24
N ASP A 58 12.13 -20.21 -24.75
CA ASP A 58 13.53 -19.83 -24.89
C ASP A 58 13.72 -18.84 -26.04
N SER A 59 13.43 -17.57 -25.78
CA SER A 59 13.54 -16.48 -26.75
C SER A 59 14.98 -16.29 -27.22
N SER A 60 15.98 -16.59 -26.39
CA SER A 60 17.39 -16.50 -26.76
C SER A 60 17.75 -17.56 -27.80
N GLU A 61 17.40 -18.83 -27.55
CA GLU A 61 17.65 -19.92 -28.49
C GLU A 61 16.89 -19.71 -29.80
N VAL A 62 15.64 -19.25 -29.73
CA VAL A 62 14.82 -18.95 -30.90
C VAL A 62 15.42 -17.81 -31.71
N ASN A 63 15.80 -16.69 -31.08
CA ASN A 63 16.43 -15.57 -31.76
C ASN A 63 17.76 -15.96 -32.40
N LYS A 64 18.60 -16.76 -31.71
CA LYS A 64 19.86 -17.28 -32.26
C LYS A 64 19.64 -18.12 -33.53
N LYS A 65 18.61 -18.97 -33.55
CA LYS A 65 18.26 -19.78 -34.73
C LYS A 65 17.78 -18.89 -35.89
N ILE A 66 16.91 -17.91 -35.61
CA ILE A 66 16.42 -16.98 -36.63
C ILE A 66 17.58 -16.15 -37.20
N GLN A 67 18.43 -15.58 -36.33
CA GLN A 67 19.58 -14.78 -36.72
C GLN A 67 20.57 -15.58 -37.58
N THR A 68 20.95 -16.79 -37.14
CA THR A 68 21.84 -17.70 -37.90
C THR A 68 21.29 -17.96 -39.30
N TYR A 69 19.98 -18.22 -39.40
CA TYR A 69 19.31 -18.46 -40.67
C TYR A 69 19.30 -17.21 -41.58
N LEU A 70 18.98 -16.04 -41.03
CA LEU A 70 18.94 -14.78 -41.78
C LEU A 70 20.33 -14.37 -42.28
N LEU A 71 21.37 -14.48 -41.45
CA LEU A 71 22.75 -14.20 -41.87
C LEU A 71 23.18 -15.13 -43.02
N ALA A 72 22.88 -16.44 -42.91
CA ALA A 72 23.18 -17.39 -43.97
C ALA A 72 22.41 -17.08 -45.27
N LYS A 73 21.14 -16.64 -45.18
CA LYS A 73 20.34 -16.25 -46.34
C LYS A 73 20.83 -14.99 -47.03
N ASN A 74 21.45 -14.06 -46.31
CA ASN A 74 22.09 -12.88 -46.87
C ASN A 74 23.52 -13.17 -47.39
N GLY A 75 23.94 -14.44 -47.47
CA GLY A 75 25.21 -14.83 -48.08
C GLY A 75 26.42 -14.69 -47.17
N ILE A 76 26.23 -14.57 -45.85
CA ILE A 76 27.32 -14.53 -44.88
C ILE A 76 27.86 -15.94 -44.65
N SER A 77 29.19 -16.08 -44.64
CA SER A 77 29.85 -17.39 -44.49
C SER A 77 29.67 -17.97 -43.09
N GLN A 78 29.71 -19.30 -42.96
CA GLN A 78 29.56 -19.96 -41.65
C GLN A 78 30.58 -19.50 -40.61
N LYS A 79 31.84 -19.35 -41.02
CA LYS A 79 32.91 -18.87 -40.15
C LYS A 79 32.60 -17.47 -39.60
N ASP A 80 32.06 -16.59 -40.44
CA ASP A 80 31.69 -15.24 -40.02
C ASP A 80 30.44 -15.23 -39.14
N ILE A 81 29.46 -16.11 -39.42
CA ILE A 81 28.28 -16.27 -38.56
C ILE A 81 28.71 -16.74 -37.18
N GLU A 82 29.56 -17.77 -37.09
CA GLU A 82 30.09 -18.25 -35.81
C GLU A 82 30.82 -17.14 -35.05
N ALA A 83 31.62 -16.31 -35.72
CA ALA A 83 32.26 -15.15 -35.11
C ALA A 83 31.23 -14.14 -34.58
N ILE A 84 30.24 -13.76 -35.40
CA ILE A 84 29.18 -12.81 -35.04
C ILE A 84 28.35 -13.33 -33.86
N MET A 85 28.02 -14.62 -33.85
CA MET A 85 27.27 -15.26 -32.76
C MET A 85 28.06 -15.37 -31.44
N ASN A 86 29.37 -15.11 -31.48
CA ASN A 86 30.27 -15.01 -30.33
C ASN A 86 30.72 -13.56 -30.10
N ASP A 87 29.88 -12.59 -30.48
CA ASP A 87 30.08 -11.14 -30.30
C ASP A 87 31.36 -10.58 -30.98
N HIS A 88 31.88 -11.28 -31.99
CA HIS A 88 33.01 -10.84 -32.79
C HIS A 88 32.57 -10.53 -34.22
N VAL A 89 32.55 -9.25 -34.59
CA VAL A 89 32.24 -8.81 -35.97
C VAL A 89 33.54 -8.75 -36.78
N PRO A 90 33.72 -9.59 -37.82
CA PRO A 90 34.91 -9.52 -38.67
C PRO A 90 35.09 -8.15 -39.33
N SER A 91 36.33 -7.68 -39.46
CA SER A 91 36.66 -6.34 -39.96
C SER A 91 36.10 -6.03 -41.36
N LYS A 92 35.92 -7.05 -42.21
CA LYS A 92 35.33 -6.88 -43.54
C LYS A 92 33.92 -6.27 -43.51
N PHE A 93 33.10 -6.54 -42.49
CA PHE A 93 31.78 -5.91 -42.33
C PHE A 93 31.88 -4.43 -41.93
N LEU A 94 33.07 -3.97 -41.53
CA LEU A 94 33.37 -2.57 -41.20
C LEU A 94 34.01 -1.83 -42.37
N THR A 95 34.74 -2.52 -43.25
CA THR A 95 35.51 -1.86 -44.33
C THR A 95 34.87 -2.01 -45.71
N ASP A 96 34.12 -3.07 -45.95
CA ASP A 96 33.47 -3.38 -47.23
C ASP A 96 31.98 -3.03 -47.17
N VAL A 97 31.51 -2.21 -48.12
CA VAL A 97 30.12 -1.72 -48.16
C VAL A 97 29.15 -2.85 -48.49
N ASP A 98 29.50 -3.77 -49.39
CA ASP A 98 28.64 -4.86 -49.81
C ASP A 98 28.49 -5.90 -48.69
N GLU A 99 29.59 -6.25 -48.01
CA GLU A 99 29.53 -7.13 -46.83
C GLU A 99 28.71 -6.48 -45.70
N ARG A 100 28.90 -5.18 -45.46
CA ARG A 100 28.11 -4.44 -44.45
C ARG A 100 26.62 -4.46 -44.77
N ASN A 101 26.24 -4.25 -46.03
CA ASN A 101 24.83 -4.24 -46.45
C ASN A 101 24.17 -5.60 -46.17
N LYS A 102 24.84 -6.72 -46.44
CA LYS A 102 24.34 -8.07 -46.09
C LYS A 102 24.01 -8.22 -44.60
N LEU A 103 24.85 -7.66 -43.72
CA LEU A 103 24.65 -7.69 -42.27
C LEU A 103 23.49 -6.77 -41.84
N VAL A 104 23.39 -5.58 -42.44
CA VAL A 104 22.27 -4.64 -42.20
C VAL A 104 20.95 -5.23 -42.64
N ASP A 105 20.89 -5.87 -43.81
CA ASP A 105 19.69 -6.52 -44.34
C ASP A 105 19.23 -7.66 -43.42
N ALA A 106 20.16 -8.52 -42.99
CA ALA A 106 19.86 -9.59 -42.04
C ALA A 106 19.32 -9.04 -40.70
N LYS A 107 19.87 -7.91 -40.22
CA LYS A 107 19.39 -7.24 -39.00
C LYS A 107 18.00 -6.64 -39.19
N ASN A 108 17.75 -5.92 -40.27
CA ASN A 108 16.44 -5.33 -40.57
C ASN A 108 15.36 -6.42 -40.69
N GLN A 109 15.70 -7.54 -41.34
CA GLN A 109 14.84 -8.71 -41.41
C GLN A 109 14.55 -9.30 -40.03
N LEU A 110 15.55 -9.42 -39.15
CA LEU A 110 15.37 -9.93 -37.80
C LEU A 110 14.43 -9.02 -36.99
N ASP A 111 14.67 -7.71 -37.03
CA ASP A 111 13.90 -6.70 -36.28
C ASP A 111 12.43 -6.61 -36.75
N SER A 112 12.14 -7.03 -37.98
CA SER A 112 10.79 -7.08 -38.54
C SER A 112 9.94 -8.26 -38.04
N ILE A 113 10.56 -9.28 -37.43
CA ILE A 113 9.87 -10.49 -36.97
C ILE A 113 9.32 -10.27 -35.57
N LYS A 114 8.01 -10.51 -35.39
CA LYS A 114 7.36 -10.42 -34.07
C LYS A 114 6.83 -11.79 -33.65
N ILE A 115 7.17 -12.18 -32.42
CA ILE A 115 6.72 -13.42 -31.80
C ILE A 115 5.87 -13.06 -30.59
N SER A 116 4.63 -13.53 -30.56
CA SER A 116 3.70 -13.21 -29.47
C SER A 116 2.77 -14.37 -29.12
N PHE A 117 2.28 -14.37 -27.88
CA PHE A 117 1.22 -15.26 -27.43
C PHE A 117 -0.06 -14.48 -27.20
N SER A 118 -1.21 -15.09 -27.49
CA SER A 118 -2.53 -14.48 -27.25
C SER A 118 -2.81 -14.18 -25.77
N LYS A 119 -2.13 -14.90 -24.86
CA LYS A 119 -2.23 -14.74 -23.40
C LYS A 119 -0.94 -15.24 -22.76
N THR A 120 -0.35 -14.43 -21.88
CA THR A 120 0.94 -14.74 -21.23
C THR A 120 0.83 -15.11 -19.75
N SER A 121 -0.31 -14.80 -19.11
CA SER A 121 -0.54 -15.02 -17.68
C SER A 121 -2.01 -15.36 -17.37
N GLY A 122 -2.29 -15.84 -16.16
CA GLY A 122 -3.64 -16.25 -15.74
C GLY A 122 -4.13 -17.49 -16.48
N LEU A 123 -3.21 -18.36 -16.90
CA LEU A 123 -3.49 -19.56 -17.66
C LEU A 123 -4.03 -20.67 -16.77
N SER A 124 -4.92 -21.48 -17.33
CA SER A 124 -5.46 -22.70 -16.70
C SER A 124 -5.15 -23.94 -17.53
N ASN A 125 -5.10 -25.11 -16.89
CA ASN A 125 -5.00 -26.39 -17.60
C ASN A 125 -6.19 -26.55 -18.54
N GLY A 126 -5.91 -26.79 -19.83
CA GLY A 126 -6.93 -26.87 -20.87
C GLY A 126 -7.13 -25.58 -21.66
N ASP A 127 -6.62 -24.43 -21.20
CA ASP A 127 -6.61 -23.19 -21.99
C ASP A 127 -5.91 -23.44 -23.34
N GLN A 128 -6.36 -22.72 -24.36
CA GLN A 128 -5.69 -22.67 -25.66
C GLN A 128 -4.95 -21.35 -25.79
N VAL A 129 -3.64 -21.42 -25.98
CA VAL A 129 -2.79 -20.24 -26.21
C VAL A 129 -2.29 -20.28 -27.64
N LYS A 130 -2.56 -19.21 -28.39
CA LYS A 130 -2.13 -19.06 -29.78
C LYS A 130 -0.79 -18.33 -29.81
N LEU A 131 0.23 -19.01 -30.33
CA LEU A 131 1.49 -18.41 -30.75
C LEU A 131 1.31 -17.81 -32.14
N THR A 132 1.79 -16.59 -32.33
CA THR A 132 1.82 -15.89 -33.62
C THR A 132 3.26 -15.50 -33.93
N VAL A 133 3.70 -15.82 -35.14
CA VAL A 133 4.94 -15.31 -35.74
C VAL A 133 4.53 -14.43 -36.91
N GLU A 134 4.74 -13.12 -36.77
CA GLU A 134 4.53 -12.14 -37.83
C GLU A 134 5.87 -11.92 -38.55
N ALA A 135 5.87 -12.07 -39.87
CA ALA A 135 7.00 -11.78 -40.74
C ALA A 135 6.45 -11.14 -42.03
N THR A 136 7.15 -10.13 -42.55
CA THR A 136 6.76 -9.48 -43.81
C THR A 136 7.09 -10.38 -45.01
N LYS A 137 6.47 -10.12 -46.17
CA LYS A 137 6.56 -11.01 -47.35
C LYS A 137 7.97 -11.13 -47.93
N ASP A 138 8.79 -10.12 -47.70
CA ASP A 138 10.18 -9.96 -48.14
C ASP A 138 11.20 -10.63 -47.21
N VAL A 139 10.76 -11.12 -46.04
CA VAL A 139 11.62 -11.81 -45.09
C VAL A 139 11.59 -13.32 -45.38
N PRO A 140 12.75 -14.01 -45.41
CA PRO A 140 12.80 -15.45 -45.70
C PRO A 140 12.32 -16.33 -44.53
N ILE A 141 11.40 -15.84 -43.71
CA ILE A 141 10.78 -16.52 -42.56
C ILE A 141 9.29 -16.69 -42.83
N LYS A 142 8.80 -17.91 -42.62
CA LYS A 142 7.37 -18.21 -42.76
C LYS A 142 6.63 -17.71 -41.52
N GLY A 143 5.86 -16.62 -41.69
CA GLY A 143 4.87 -16.19 -40.71
C GLY A 143 3.74 -17.21 -40.55
N GLY A 144 3.04 -17.17 -39.43
CA GLY A 144 1.92 -18.05 -39.17
C GLY A 144 1.55 -18.14 -37.70
N THR A 145 0.67 -19.09 -37.39
CA THR A 145 0.17 -19.26 -36.03
C THR A 145 0.12 -20.73 -35.64
N LYS A 146 0.31 -21.02 -34.35
CA LYS A 146 0.24 -22.36 -33.78
C LYS A 146 -0.44 -22.31 -32.42
N THR A 147 -1.46 -23.13 -32.23
CA THR A 147 -2.18 -23.21 -30.95
C THR A 147 -1.59 -24.30 -30.08
N PHE A 148 -1.33 -23.97 -28.81
CA PHE A 148 -0.87 -24.89 -27.79
C PHE A 148 -1.97 -25.05 -26.74
N LYS A 149 -2.19 -26.29 -26.30
CA LYS A 149 -3.05 -26.57 -25.16
C LYS A 149 -2.21 -26.51 -23.88
N VAL A 150 -2.60 -25.64 -22.95
CA VAL A 150 -1.94 -25.50 -21.65
C VAL A 150 -2.14 -26.79 -20.86
N SER A 151 -1.04 -27.32 -20.30
CA SER A 151 -1.06 -28.49 -19.44
C SER A 151 0.13 -28.47 -18.49
N GLY A 152 0.04 -29.20 -17.38
CA GLY A 152 1.11 -29.33 -16.39
C GLY A 152 1.13 -28.25 -15.30
N LEU A 153 0.16 -27.33 -15.29
CA LEU A 153 0.02 -26.36 -14.20
C LEU A 153 -0.41 -27.07 -12.90
N LYS A 154 0.19 -26.68 -11.77
CA LYS A 154 -0.10 -27.28 -10.47
C LYS A 154 -1.49 -26.87 -9.98
N LYS A 155 -2.23 -27.76 -9.33
CA LYS A 155 -3.50 -27.36 -8.68
C LYS A 155 -3.20 -26.45 -7.48
N PRO A 156 -3.83 -25.27 -7.37
CA PRO A 156 -3.69 -24.45 -6.18
C PRO A 156 -4.42 -25.09 -4.99
N THR A 157 -3.96 -24.75 -3.80
CA THR A 157 -4.72 -24.92 -2.55
C THR A 157 -5.42 -23.61 -2.21
N HIS A 158 -6.41 -23.68 -1.33
CA HIS A 158 -7.23 -22.52 -1.00
C HIS A 158 -7.06 -22.09 0.46
N TYR A 159 -7.20 -20.79 0.70
CA TYR A 159 -7.36 -20.22 2.03
C TYR A 159 -8.48 -19.19 2.00
N THR A 160 -9.08 -18.94 3.15
CA THR A 160 -10.16 -17.97 3.34
C THR A 160 -9.66 -16.81 4.19
N LEU A 161 -10.43 -15.74 4.24
CA LEU A 161 -10.14 -14.63 5.14
C LEU A 161 -10.13 -15.07 6.62
N LYS A 162 -10.97 -16.06 6.98
CA LYS A 162 -11.00 -16.65 8.33
C LYS A 162 -9.68 -17.33 8.67
N ASP A 163 -9.01 -17.95 7.70
CA ASP A 163 -7.70 -18.58 7.92
C ASP A 163 -6.59 -17.54 8.17
N VAL A 164 -6.78 -16.29 7.70
CA VAL A 164 -5.83 -15.19 7.91
C VAL A 164 -6.10 -14.47 9.24
N VAL A 165 -7.36 -14.13 9.52
CA VAL A 165 -7.76 -13.37 10.71
C VAL A 165 -7.82 -14.27 11.95
N GLY A 166 -8.21 -15.53 11.79
CA GLY A 166 -8.54 -16.42 12.89
C GLY A 166 -9.64 -15.83 13.77
N ASN A 167 -9.39 -15.78 15.08
CA ASN A 167 -10.26 -15.13 16.06
C ASN A 167 -9.77 -13.73 16.47
N ALA A 168 -8.73 -13.21 15.81
CA ALA A 168 -8.17 -11.91 16.15
C ALA A 168 -9.17 -10.78 15.83
N LYS A 169 -9.23 -9.79 16.73
CA LYS A 169 -9.98 -8.57 16.53
C LYS A 169 -9.02 -7.38 16.68
N PRO A 170 -9.17 -6.31 15.88
CA PRO A 170 -8.40 -5.10 16.10
C PRO A 170 -8.77 -4.51 17.46
N THR A 171 -7.80 -3.92 18.14
CA THR A 171 -8.03 -3.17 19.37
C THR A 171 -7.95 -1.69 19.04
N PHE A 172 -8.93 -0.92 19.51
CA PHE A 172 -8.96 0.54 19.37
C PHE A 172 -8.58 1.17 20.70
N ILE A 173 -7.81 2.26 20.64
CA ILE A 173 -7.29 2.97 21.81
C ILE A 173 -7.44 4.48 21.63
N GLY A 174 -7.48 5.21 22.74
CA GLY A 174 -7.60 6.66 22.76
C GLY A 174 -9.01 7.13 23.11
N LEU A 175 -9.29 8.38 22.78
CA LEU A 175 -10.56 9.05 23.09
C LEU A 175 -11.56 8.85 21.97
N ASP A 176 -12.84 8.78 22.32
CA ASP A 176 -13.92 8.72 21.35
C ASP A 176 -13.95 10.02 20.54
N GLY A 177 -13.92 9.91 19.20
CA GLY A 177 -13.70 11.07 18.35
C GLY A 177 -12.25 11.36 18.02
N TYR A 178 -11.29 10.64 18.61
CA TYR A 178 -9.84 10.84 18.46
C TYR A 178 -9.07 9.52 18.58
N GLY A 179 -9.74 8.40 18.25
CA GLY A 179 -9.23 7.05 18.45
C GLY A 179 -8.25 6.60 17.36
N ALA A 180 -7.47 5.59 17.68
CA ALA A 180 -6.54 4.94 16.77
C ALA A 180 -6.61 3.41 16.90
N ILE A 181 -6.14 2.70 15.88
CA ILE A 181 -5.95 1.25 15.94
C ILE A 181 -4.62 0.97 16.65
N LYS A 182 -4.67 0.14 17.69
CA LYS A 182 -3.46 -0.36 18.36
C LYS A 182 -2.71 -1.30 17.42
N LYS A 183 -1.39 -1.11 17.33
CA LYS A 183 -0.50 -1.98 16.54
C LYS A 183 -0.74 -3.45 16.85
N ASN A 184 -0.89 -4.25 15.80
CA ASN A 184 -1.13 -5.68 15.88
C ASN A 184 -0.49 -6.37 14.69
N LYS A 185 0.36 -7.37 14.96
CA LYS A 185 1.13 -8.07 13.92
C LYS A 185 0.27 -8.60 12.77
N ILE A 186 -0.91 -9.17 13.04
CA ILE A 186 -1.77 -9.74 11.99
C ILE A 186 -2.31 -8.62 11.10
N PHE A 187 -2.87 -7.58 11.71
CA PHE A 187 -3.48 -6.47 10.96
C PHE A 187 -2.44 -5.62 10.24
N ASP A 188 -1.30 -5.35 10.88
CA ASP A 188 -0.23 -4.51 10.33
C ASP A 188 0.52 -5.17 9.17
N THR A 189 0.61 -6.51 9.15
CA THR A 189 1.38 -7.23 8.10
C THR A 189 0.52 -7.78 6.97
N HIS A 190 -0.72 -8.17 7.25
CA HIS A 190 -1.57 -8.84 6.27
C HIS A 190 -2.61 -7.91 5.63
N PHE A 191 -2.93 -6.78 6.27
CA PHE A 191 -4.04 -5.92 5.85
C PHE A 191 -3.59 -4.51 5.49
N ILE A 192 -4.41 -3.87 4.67
CA ILE A 192 -4.44 -2.44 4.40
C ILE A 192 -5.82 -1.96 4.84
N PHE A 193 -5.85 -0.86 5.56
CA PHE A 193 -7.07 -0.20 5.97
C PHE A 193 -6.93 1.30 5.71
N ASN A 194 -8.03 1.93 5.32
CA ASN A 194 -8.05 3.39 5.27
C ASN A 194 -8.15 3.87 6.72
N HIS A 195 -7.17 4.64 7.17
CA HIS A 195 -7.26 5.29 8.46
C HIS A 195 -7.89 6.66 8.20
N GLU A 196 -9.18 6.80 8.49
CA GLU A 196 -9.65 8.14 8.82
C GLU A 196 -8.99 8.48 10.15
N ALA A 197 -8.32 9.64 10.22
CA ALA A 197 -7.89 10.17 11.50
C ALA A 197 -9.13 10.27 12.41
N ASN A 198 -8.94 10.11 13.72
CA ASN A 198 -9.98 10.41 14.70
C ASN A 198 -11.17 9.44 14.71
N LEU A 199 -10.87 8.13 14.84
CA LEU A 199 -11.89 7.08 14.92
C LEU A 199 -12.88 7.30 16.08
N LYS A 200 -14.15 6.91 15.87
CA LYS A 200 -15.23 7.05 16.86
C LYS A 200 -15.86 5.72 17.23
N ASN A 201 -16.33 5.57 18.46
CA ASN A 201 -17.12 4.41 18.85
C ASN A 201 -18.34 4.26 17.94
N GLY A 202 -18.54 3.04 17.44
CA GLY A 202 -19.64 2.72 16.54
C GLY A 202 -19.33 2.85 15.05
N GLU A 203 -18.22 3.50 14.69
CA GLU A 203 -17.73 3.59 13.31
C GLU A 203 -17.35 2.21 12.76
N LYS A 204 -17.39 2.03 11.43
CA LYS A 204 -17.04 0.78 10.75
C LYS A 204 -15.75 0.94 9.96
N VAL A 205 -14.71 0.21 10.34
CA VAL A 205 -13.41 0.20 9.65
C VAL A 205 -13.29 -1.04 8.77
N LYS A 206 -12.98 -0.85 7.48
CA LYS A 206 -12.78 -1.93 6.51
C LYS A 206 -11.30 -2.28 6.39
N PHE A 207 -10.96 -3.53 6.69
CA PHE A 207 -9.64 -4.11 6.50
C PHE A 207 -9.64 -4.96 5.24
N LYS A 208 -8.74 -4.67 4.30
CA LYS A 208 -8.56 -5.41 3.04
C LYS A 208 -7.22 -6.13 3.07
N LEU A 209 -7.17 -7.39 2.64
CA LEU A 209 -5.89 -8.09 2.49
C LEU A 209 -4.96 -7.32 1.55
N SER A 210 -3.71 -7.18 1.95
CA SER A 210 -2.71 -6.51 1.13
C SER A 210 -2.41 -7.33 -0.13
N SER A 211 -2.10 -6.65 -1.24
CA SER A 211 -1.66 -7.34 -2.47
C SER A 211 -0.36 -8.11 -2.22
N ASN A 212 0.53 -7.57 -1.38
CA ASN A 212 1.79 -8.22 -1.00
C ASN A 212 1.55 -9.56 -0.29
N TYR A 213 0.62 -9.60 0.66
CA TYR A 213 0.26 -10.85 1.34
C TYR A 213 -0.32 -11.86 0.35
N GLN A 214 -1.26 -11.43 -0.50
CA GLN A 214 -1.88 -12.30 -1.50
C GLN A 214 -0.87 -12.87 -2.50
N ASN A 215 0.07 -12.06 -3.00
CA ASN A 215 1.13 -12.50 -3.91
C ASN A 215 2.08 -13.50 -3.24
N ASN A 216 2.41 -13.30 -1.95
CA ASN A 216 3.22 -14.25 -1.18
C ASN A 216 2.49 -15.59 -0.96
N GLN A 217 1.17 -15.57 -0.75
CA GLN A 217 0.39 -16.81 -0.70
C GLN A 217 0.34 -17.51 -2.07
N LEU A 218 0.17 -16.74 -3.15
CA LEU A 218 0.12 -17.29 -4.50
C LEU A 218 1.44 -17.96 -4.91
N SER A 219 2.60 -17.39 -4.55
CA SER A 219 3.90 -18.02 -4.83
C SER A 219 4.06 -19.39 -4.13
N LYS A 220 3.35 -19.59 -3.02
CA LYS A 220 3.23 -20.85 -2.28
C LYS A 220 2.09 -21.76 -2.78
N GLY A 221 1.41 -21.38 -3.85
CA GLY A 221 0.28 -22.13 -4.40
C GLY A 221 -1.01 -22.03 -3.60
N ARG A 222 -1.16 -20.98 -2.79
CA ARG A 222 -2.34 -20.73 -1.97
C ARG A 222 -3.14 -19.56 -2.54
N VAL A 223 -4.39 -19.81 -2.90
CA VAL A 223 -5.29 -18.85 -3.52
C VAL A 223 -6.42 -18.49 -2.55
N LEU A 224 -6.77 -17.20 -2.49
CA LEU A 224 -7.87 -16.75 -1.66
C LEU A 224 -9.21 -17.21 -2.25
N SER A 225 -10.04 -17.80 -1.38
CA SER A 225 -11.43 -18.11 -1.68
C SER A 225 -12.36 -17.14 -0.93
N GLY A 226 -13.25 -16.50 -1.67
CA GLY A 226 -14.26 -15.57 -1.13
C GLY A 226 -13.77 -14.13 -1.00
N THR A 227 -14.29 -13.42 0.01
CA THR A 227 -13.98 -12.00 0.23
C THR A 227 -12.53 -11.79 0.67
N ASN A 228 -11.92 -10.70 0.21
CA ASN A 228 -10.61 -10.21 0.65
C ASN A 228 -10.71 -9.12 1.72
N SER A 229 -11.89 -8.86 2.26
CA SER A 229 -12.10 -7.80 3.24
C SER A 229 -13.07 -8.17 4.35
N VAL A 230 -12.81 -7.60 5.51
CA VAL A 230 -13.62 -7.72 6.74
C VAL A 230 -13.84 -6.33 7.32
N VAL A 231 -15.01 -6.13 7.95
CA VAL A 231 -15.38 -4.87 8.60
C VAL A 231 -15.48 -5.08 10.10
N PHE A 232 -14.84 -4.22 10.88
CA PHE A 232 -14.95 -4.20 12.33
C PHE A 232 -15.62 -2.91 12.80
N LYS A 233 -16.47 -3.02 13.82
CA LYS A 233 -17.05 -1.87 14.52
C LYS A 233 -16.06 -1.39 15.57
N VAL A 234 -15.74 -0.10 15.56
CA VAL A 234 -14.89 0.56 16.55
C VAL A 234 -15.62 0.53 17.90
N SER A 235 -14.90 0.12 18.94
CA SER A 235 -15.40 0.07 20.32
C SER A 235 -14.24 0.13 21.31
N GLY A 236 -14.54 0.56 22.53
CA GLY A 236 -13.56 0.64 23.63
C GLY A 236 -12.76 1.95 23.67
N LEU A 237 -13.14 2.95 22.89
CA LEU A 237 -12.57 4.31 23.03
C LEU A 237 -13.21 5.01 24.22
N THR A 238 -12.42 5.76 24.97
CA THR A 238 -12.86 6.47 26.17
C THR A 238 -13.68 7.72 25.80
N PRO A 239 -14.96 7.84 26.21
CA PRO A 239 -15.72 9.06 25.99
C PRO A 239 -15.06 10.25 26.69
N LEU A 240 -14.99 11.41 26.02
CA LEU A 240 -14.39 12.62 26.60
C LEU A 240 -15.02 13.03 27.93
N ALA A 241 -16.36 12.96 28.03
CA ALA A 241 -17.10 13.26 29.26
C ALA A 241 -16.78 12.32 30.45
N SER A 242 -16.19 11.14 30.18
CA SER A 242 -15.86 10.15 31.21
C SER A 242 -14.47 10.34 31.84
N ILE A 243 -13.69 11.33 31.40
CA ILE A 243 -12.41 11.64 32.03
C ILE A 243 -12.67 12.16 33.44
N ALA A 244 -12.11 11.49 34.45
CA ALA A 244 -12.41 11.75 35.86
C ALA A 244 -12.01 13.16 36.36
N ASP A 245 -11.04 13.79 35.70
CA ASP A 245 -10.42 15.04 36.15
C ASP A 245 -11.28 16.31 35.91
N TRP A 246 -12.41 16.21 35.19
CA TRP A 246 -13.17 17.40 34.78
C TRP A 246 -13.65 18.27 35.95
N THR A 247 -14.15 17.67 37.03
CA THR A 247 -14.61 18.43 38.21
C THR A 247 -13.48 19.25 38.80
N LYS A 248 -12.31 18.62 39.04
CA LYS A 248 -11.12 19.28 39.56
C LYS A 248 -10.68 20.44 38.65
N LEU A 249 -10.71 20.24 37.34
CA LEU A 249 -10.28 21.25 36.37
C LEU A 249 -11.23 22.45 36.31
N ILE A 250 -12.54 22.21 36.41
CA ILE A 250 -13.55 23.27 36.50
C ILE A 250 -13.36 24.05 37.81
N ASP A 251 -13.14 23.37 38.94
CA ASP A 251 -12.90 24.01 40.23
C ASP A 251 -11.65 24.91 40.21
N LEU A 252 -10.58 24.50 39.51
CA LEU A 252 -9.40 25.34 39.30
C LEU A 252 -9.72 26.63 38.52
N ASN A 253 -10.56 26.54 37.48
CA ASN A 253 -11.01 27.72 36.75
C ASN A 253 -11.89 28.63 37.64
N VAL A 254 -12.74 28.06 38.49
CA VAL A 254 -13.56 28.82 39.45
C VAL A 254 -12.67 29.56 40.45
N ALA A 255 -11.67 28.88 41.01
CA ALA A 255 -10.71 29.48 41.94
C ALA A 255 -9.90 30.62 41.28
N ALA A 256 -9.49 30.45 40.02
CA ALA A 256 -8.82 31.50 39.26
C ALA A 256 -9.73 32.74 39.08
N ALA A 257 -10.99 32.54 38.68
CA ALA A 257 -11.94 33.62 38.54
C ALA A 257 -12.23 34.34 39.87
N GLN A 258 -12.29 33.61 40.98
CA GLN A 258 -12.44 34.18 42.33
C GLN A 258 -11.21 34.99 42.76
N SER A 259 -10.00 34.56 42.37
CA SER A 259 -8.77 35.31 42.64
C SER A 259 -8.72 36.63 41.86
N ASP A 260 -9.23 36.64 40.62
CA ASP A 260 -9.28 37.83 39.76
C ASP A 260 -10.45 38.77 40.14
N HIS A 261 -11.49 38.25 40.82
CA HIS A 261 -12.67 38.99 41.26
C HIS A 261 -12.94 38.80 42.76
N ARG A 262 -12.05 39.37 43.56
CA ARG A 262 -12.09 39.24 45.03
C ARG A 262 -13.24 40.06 45.60
N THR A 263 -14.09 39.39 46.37
CA THR A 263 -15.13 40.07 47.17
C THR A 263 -14.48 40.86 48.30
N GLY A 264 -14.92 42.10 48.50
CA GLY A 264 -14.53 42.97 49.60
C GLY A 264 -15.72 43.76 50.14
N ASP A 265 -15.44 44.85 50.85
CA ASP A 265 -16.47 45.66 51.52
C ASP A 265 -17.36 46.44 50.53
N ILE A 266 -16.78 46.84 49.38
CA ILE A 266 -17.44 47.67 48.37
C ILE A 266 -18.02 46.80 47.25
N PHE A 267 -17.19 45.96 46.64
CA PHE A 267 -17.57 45.07 45.54
C PHE A 267 -17.78 43.64 46.02
N LYS A 268 -18.93 43.06 45.69
CA LYS A 268 -19.24 41.64 45.90
C LYS A 268 -19.39 40.92 44.57
N PHE A 269 -18.80 39.74 44.47
CA PHE A 269 -18.81 38.93 43.25
C PHE A 269 -19.45 37.55 43.51
N ASP A 270 -20.47 37.21 42.72
CA ASP A 270 -21.01 35.84 42.58
C ASP A 270 -20.53 35.25 41.25
N ILE A 271 -19.81 34.13 41.31
CA ILE A 271 -19.15 33.51 40.15
C ILE A 271 -19.70 32.10 39.96
N LYS A 272 -20.22 31.80 38.76
CA LYS A 272 -20.83 30.51 38.43
C LYS A 272 -20.36 30.00 37.08
N PRO A 273 -19.85 28.75 36.97
CA PRO A 273 -19.55 28.15 35.68
C PRO A 273 -20.85 27.86 34.92
N THR A 274 -20.88 28.15 33.62
CA THR A 274 -22.07 27.93 32.77
C THR A 274 -21.87 26.87 31.69
N ALA A 275 -20.68 26.80 31.11
CA ALA A 275 -20.34 25.80 30.10
C ALA A 275 -18.84 25.55 30.03
N THR A 276 -18.44 24.30 29.84
CA THR A 276 -17.06 23.92 29.53
C THR A 276 -16.96 23.49 28.07
N TYR A 277 -15.92 23.94 27.40
CA TYR A 277 -15.58 23.61 26.03
C TYR A 277 -14.21 22.96 25.99
N ILE A 278 -14.04 21.99 25.10
CA ILE A 278 -12.85 21.15 25.00
C ILE A 278 -12.39 21.01 23.56
N SER A 279 -11.09 20.99 23.32
CA SER A 279 -10.51 20.53 22.06
C SER A 279 -9.45 19.48 22.34
N VAL A 280 -9.27 18.58 21.37
CA VAL A 280 -8.23 17.55 21.41
C VAL A 280 -7.37 17.71 20.18
N ALA A 281 -6.06 17.74 20.38
CA ALA A 281 -5.07 17.81 19.33
C ALA A 281 -4.10 16.63 19.43
N ASP A 282 -3.56 16.25 18.28
CA ASP A 282 -2.27 15.56 18.23
C ASP A 282 -1.18 16.53 18.69
N ASN A 283 -0.06 15.97 19.18
CA ASN A 283 1.10 16.71 19.69
C ASN A 283 1.20 18.09 19.02
N PRO A 284 0.80 19.17 19.72
CA PRO A 284 0.99 20.49 19.15
C PRO A 284 2.48 20.58 18.84
N GLU A 285 2.87 21.29 17.79
CA GLU A 285 4.26 21.69 17.62
C GLU A 285 4.62 22.61 18.79
N LEU A 286 4.75 22.04 19.98
CA LEU A 286 5.31 22.64 21.14
C LEU A 286 6.78 22.79 20.76
N LYS A 287 7.12 23.99 20.30
CA LYS A 287 8.50 24.43 20.23
C LYS A 287 8.99 24.45 21.67
N PHE A 288 9.47 23.32 22.15
CA PHE A 288 10.01 23.16 23.48
C PHE A 288 11.41 23.78 23.49
N TRP A 289 11.54 24.94 24.13
CA TRP A 289 12.80 25.67 24.24
C TRP A 289 13.48 25.33 25.57
N GLY A 290 14.14 24.17 25.67
CA GLY A 290 15.13 23.88 26.73
C GLY A 290 14.92 22.60 27.56
N ASP A 291 15.96 22.22 28.31
CA ASP A 291 16.06 20.98 29.11
C ASP A 291 15.13 20.93 30.34
N ASP A 292 14.57 22.08 30.73
CA ASP A 292 13.64 22.27 31.86
C ASP A 292 12.16 22.06 31.50
N ASP A 293 11.88 21.58 30.28
CA ASP A 293 10.52 21.39 29.79
C ASP A 293 9.71 20.40 30.67
N PRO A 294 8.57 20.86 31.22
CA PRO A 294 7.54 20.03 31.88
C PRO A 294 7.20 18.70 31.23
N TYR A 295 7.26 18.63 29.91
CA TYR A 295 6.62 17.60 29.12
C TYR A 295 7.58 16.88 28.17
N LYS A 296 8.90 17.00 28.39
CA LYS A 296 9.94 16.32 27.60
C LYS A 296 9.80 14.79 27.54
N ASP A 297 9.21 14.20 28.57
CA ASP A 297 9.01 12.74 28.70
C ASP A 297 7.59 12.28 28.27
N VAL A 298 6.78 13.17 27.70
CA VAL A 298 5.43 12.80 27.23
C VAL A 298 5.54 11.84 26.05
N PRO A 299 4.84 10.70 26.08
CA PRO A 299 4.87 9.76 24.97
C PRO A 299 4.40 10.41 23.67
N GLN A 300 5.06 10.11 22.54
CA GLN A 300 4.65 10.60 21.22
C GLN A 300 3.19 10.24 20.87
N SER A 301 2.63 9.18 21.47
CA SER A 301 1.24 8.77 21.30
C SER A 301 0.23 9.56 22.14
N ALA A 302 0.68 10.48 22.99
CA ALA A 302 -0.20 11.28 23.84
C ALA A 302 -1.09 12.20 22.99
N LYS A 303 -2.29 12.46 23.52
CA LYS A 303 -3.16 13.53 23.02
C LYS A 303 -3.00 14.74 23.92
N TYR A 304 -3.35 15.90 23.41
CA TYR A 304 -3.32 17.15 24.16
C TYR A 304 -4.72 17.72 24.20
N ILE A 305 -5.20 17.98 25.41
CA ILE A 305 -6.55 18.49 25.66
C ILE A 305 -6.43 19.94 26.10
N SER A 306 -7.08 20.83 25.36
CA SER A 306 -7.30 22.21 25.81
C SER A 306 -8.73 22.36 26.25
N PHE A 307 -8.98 23.12 27.31
CA PHE A 307 -10.33 23.32 27.83
C PHE A 307 -10.52 24.73 28.38
N ALA A 308 -11.74 25.24 28.23
CA ALA A 308 -12.14 26.53 28.79
C ALA A 308 -13.55 26.42 29.39
N THR A 309 -13.73 27.03 30.56
CA THR A 309 -15.01 27.17 31.24
C THR A 309 -15.45 28.62 31.17
N ILE A 310 -16.64 28.84 30.63
CA ILE A 310 -17.31 30.14 30.65
C ILE A 310 -17.89 30.36 32.04
N MET A 311 -17.51 31.47 32.67
CA MET A 311 -17.98 31.90 33.98
C MET A 311 -18.96 33.06 33.83
N LYS A 312 -20.10 32.99 34.50
CA LYS A 312 -20.95 34.15 34.77
C LYS A 312 -20.43 34.84 36.03
N ILE A 313 -20.11 36.12 35.93
CA ILE A 313 -19.61 36.95 37.02
C ILE A 313 -20.65 38.04 37.26
N THR A 314 -21.25 38.02 38.45
CA THR A 314 -22.22 39.03 38.89
C THR A 314 -21.54 39.91 39.92
N GLU A 315 -21.36 41.18 39.58
CA GLU A 315 -20.75 42.19 40.44
C GLU A 315 -21.85 43.05 41.06
N THR A 316 -21.78 43.26 42.37
CA THR A 316 -22.65 44.16 43.12
C THR A 316 -21.77 45.18 43.83
N ASP A 317 -22.00 46.47 43.55
CA ASP A 317 -21.32 47.59 44.19
C ASP A 317 -22.32 48.29 45.12
N GLY A 318 -22.18 48.10 46.44
CA GLY A 318 -23.05 48.73 47.43
C GLY A 318 -24.55 48.54 47.18
N ASN A 319 -25.25 49.65 46.87
CA ASN A 319 -26.70 49.70 46.62
C ASN A 319 -27.08 49.72 45.12
N ASP A 320 -26.10 49.60 44.22
CA ASP A 320 -26.35 49.67 42.79
C ASP A 320 -26.92 48.36 42.24
N ALA A 321 -27.54 48.47 41.06
CA ALA A 321 -28.05 47.31 40.34
C ALA A 321 -26.88 46.38 39.96
N PRO A 322 -26.99 45.05 40.17
CA PRO A 322 -25.93 44.12 39.83
C PRO A 322 -25.58 44.19 38.34
N THR A 323 -24.28 44.19 38.04
CA THR A 323 -23.78 44.09 36.68
C THR A 323 -23.35 42.66 36.40
N ILE A 324 -23.56 42.20 35.18
CA ILE A 324 -23.24 40.83 34.76
C ILE A 324 -22.26 40.90 33.60
N LYS A 325 -21.18 40.10 33.70
CA LYS A 325 -20.28 39.80 32.60
C LYS A 325 -20.03 38.30 32.53
N TYR A 326 -19.59 37.84 31.38
CA TYR A 326 -19.21 36.46 31.14
C TYR A 326 -17.78 36.42 30.64
N GLN A 327 -16.96 35.55 31.22
CA GLN A 327 -15.54 35.46 30.90
C GLN A 327 -15.09 34.00 30.83
N ALA A 328 -14.23 33.67 29.88
CA ALA A 328 -13.64 32.34 29.78
C ALA A 328 -12.40 32.22 30.71
N TYR A 329 -12.26 31.05 31.33
CA TYR A 329 -11.06 30.64 32.09
C TYR A 329 -10.65 29.24 31.62
N GLY A 330 -9.37 28.97 31.41
CA GLY A 330 -8.96 27.75 30.73
C GLY A 330 -7.47 27.50 30.67
N TYR A 331 -7.15 26.32 30.16
CA TYR A 331 -5.80 25.82 29.99
C TYR A 331 -5.66 25.20 28.60
N SER A 332 -4.49 25.37 28.01
CA SER A 332 -4.16 24.84 26.68
C SER A 332 -3.20 23.67 26.77
N SER A 333 -3.31 22.72 25.84
CA SER A 333 -2.31 21.66 25.64
C SER A 333 -1.99 20.81 26.87
N VAL A 334 -2.99 20.40 27.66
CA VAL A 334 -2.80 19.50 28.80
C VAL A 334 -2.61 18.07 28.31
N PRO A 335 -1.49 17.37 28.62
CA PRO A 335 -1.25 16.03 28.10
C PRO A 335 -2.22 14.99 28.66
N TYR A 336 -2.71 14.12 27.78
CA TYR A 336 -3.55 12.97 28.06
C TYR A 336 -2.87 11.68 27.58
N TYR A 337 -2.46 10.85 28.53
CA TYR A 337 -1.90 9.52 28.26
C TYR A 337 -2.04 8.62 29.49
N GLY A 338 -2.06 7.30 29.27
CA GLY A 338 -2.29 6.34 30.36
C GLY A 338 -3.69 6.42 30.98
N GLY A 339 -4.65 7.02 30.27
CA GLY A 339 -6.04 7.12 30.71
C GLY A 339 -6.37 8.31 31.62
N LYS A 340 -5.42 9.23 31.85
CA LYS A 340 -5.61 10.39 32.74
C LYS A 340 -5.02 11.67 32.14
N LEU A 341 -5.46 12.82 32.65
CA LEU A 341 -4.82 14.12 32.38
C LEU A 341 -3.64 14.33 33.33
N HIS A 342 -2.53 14.85 32.81
CA HIS A 342 -1.33 15.16 33.58
C HIS A 342 -1.32 16.65 33.90
N THR A 343 -1.69 16.96 35.14
CA THR A 343 -2.07 18.30 35.62
C THR A 343 -1.02 18.94 36.54
N GLU A 344 0.16 18.35 36.66
CA GLU A 344 1.19 18.73 37.62
C GLU A 344 1.79 20.12 37.38
N LYS A 345 1.64 20.67 36.16
CA LYS A 345 2.23 21.95 35.72
C LYS A 345 1.22 22.82 34.96
N LEU A 346 -0.03 22.83 35.40
CA LEU A 346 -1.11 23.58 34.76
C LEU A 346 -0.87 25.09 34.68
N ASP A 347 -0.17 25.69 35.65
CA ASP A 347 0.04 27.15 35.66
C ASP A 347 0.78 27.65 34.40
N SER A 348 1.75 26.89 33.89
CA SER A 348 2.45 27.23 32.64
C SER A 348 1.60 27.05 31.37
N LEU A 349 0.42 26.43 31.51
CA LEU A 349 -0.51 26.14 30.43
C LEU A 349 -1.76 27.01 30.48
N LYS A 350 -1.85 27.94 31.45
CA LYS A 350 -3.00 28.85 31.59
C LYS A 350 -3.15 29.68 30.31
N ASP A 351 -4.36 29.69 29.78
CA ASP A 351 -4.67 30.44 28.56
C ASP A 351 -4.94 31.91 28.92
N SER A 352 -4.11 32.82 28.39
CA SER A 352 -4.18 34.25 28.65
C SER A 352 -5.10 35.02 27.70
N ASP A 353 -5.53 34.41 26.59
CA ASP A 353 -6.25 35.09 25.49
C ASP A 353 -7.77 34.97 25.63
N LEU A 354 -8.25 34.78 26.86
CA LEU A 354 -9.63 34.43 27.13
C LEU A 354 -10.54 35.66 27.21
N LEU A 355 -11.61 35.62 26.42
CA LEU A 355 -12.53 36.73 26.15
C LEU A 355 -13.51 37.01 27.30
N SER A 356 -13.98 38.26 27.37
CA SER A 356 -15.04 38.70 28.28
C SER A 356 -16.11 39.51 27.54
N GLU A 357 -17.39 39.21 27.77
CA GLU A 357 -18.54 39.89 27.14
C GLU A 357 -19.67 40.15 28.14
N LYS A 358 -20.63 41.02 27.78
CA LYS A 358 -21.80 41.32 28.62
C LYS A 358 -22.89 40.26 28.56
N SER A 359 -22.87 39.39 27.56
CA SER A 359 -23.85 38.32 27.39
C SER A 359 -23.20 36.96 27.18
N GLU A 360 -23.87 35.90 27.67
CA GLU A 360 -23.40 34.52 27.50
C GLU A 360 -23.30 34.13 26.02
N LYS A 361 -24.27 34.60 25.23
CA LYS A 361 -24.31 34.32 23.79
C LYS A 361 -23.10 34.92 23.08
N ASP A 362 -22.73 36.15 23.42
CA ASP A 362 -21.63 36.86 22.76
C ASP A 362 -20.28 36.27 23.17
N VAL A 363 -20.06 35.94 24.45
CA VAL A 363 -18.79 35.30 24.86
C VAL A 363 -18.62 33.95 24.20
N ILE A 364 -19.69 33.15 24.07
CA ILE A 364 -19.64 31.85 23.40
C ILE A 364 -19.39 32.03 21.90
N ALA A 365 -20.02 33.00 21.26
CA ALA A 365 -19.83 33.28 19.84
C ALA A 365 -18.40 33.74 19.53
N ASN A 366 -17.85 34.66 20.33
CA ASN A 366 -16.49 35.14 20.17
C ASN A 366 -15.47 34.04 20.52
N PHE A 367 -15.72 33.27 21.59
CA PHE A 367 -14.89 32.11 21.94
C PHE A 367 -14.81 31.13 20.76
N LYS A 368 -15.95 30.74 20.17
CA LYS A 368 -15.98 29.81 19.03
C LYS A 368 -15.37 30.37 17.75
N THR A 369 -15.41 31.69 17.54
CA THR A 369 -14.74 32.33 16.40
C THR A 369 -13.23 32.14 16.49
N ASN A 370 -12.66 32.28 17.69
CA ASN A 370 -11.22 32.12 17.93
C ASN A 370 -10.81 30.65 18.19
N HIS A 371 -11.78 29.80 18.56
CA HIS A 371 -11.57 28.42 19.00
C HIS A 371 -12.52 27.44 18.29
N SER A 372 -12.52 27.45 16.96
CA SER A 372 -13.49 26.71 16.13
C SER A 372 -13.44 25.19 16.29
N ASN A 373 -12.33 24.65 16.78
CA ASN A 373 -12.12 23.22 17.05
C ASN A 373 -12.62 22.77 18.44
N TYR A 374 -13.11 23.69 19.28
CA TYR A 374 -13.65 23.33 20.59
C TYR A 374 -15.11 22.87 20.50
N GLN A 375 -15.42 21.77 21.18
CA GLN A 375 -16.76 21.24 21.36
C GLN A 375 -17.21 21.39 22.81
N LYS A 376 -18.52 21.54 23.04
CA LYS A 376 -19.06 21.60 24.40
C LYS A 376 -18.86 20.24 25.09
N LEU A 377 -18.34 20.26 26.32
CA LEU A 377 -18.31 19.11 27.20
C LEU A 377 -19.76 18.84 27.65
N ASN A 378 -20.34 17.73 27.20
CA ASN A 378 -21.72 17.33 27.50
C ASN A 378 -21.79 16.36 28.67
#